data_AF-A0A2D1SXJ9-F1
#
_entry.id   AF-A0A2D1SXJ9-F1
#
_cell.length_a   1.000
_cell.length_b   1.000
_cell.length_c   1.000
_cell.angle_alpha   90.00
_cell.angle_beta   90.00
_cell.angle_gamma   90.00
#
_symmetry.space_group_name_H-M   'P 1'
#
loop_
_entity.id
_entity.type
_entity.pdbx_description
1 polymer ?
#
loop_
_entity_poly.entity_id
_entity_poly.type
_entity_poly.pdbx_seq_one_letter_code
_entity_poly.pdbx_strand_id
1 'polypeptide(L)' 'MKNKDEIVNGNMVNTFEDLKLLGKQMEHLRDEQQLEEHNRIPDPQQFDNEEKLEKK' A
#
# COMPACT_ATOMS: atom_id res chain seq x y z
N MET A 1 26.93 10.35 7.52
CA MET A 1 27.17 9.00 6.94
C MET A 1 25.88 8.24 7.13
N LYS A 2 25.22 7.79 6.05
CA LYS A 2 24.00 6.96 6.14
C LYS A 2 24.38 5.66 6.87
N ASN A 3 23.62 5.28 7.90
CA ASN A 3 23.93 4.09 8.69
C ASN A 3 23.72 2.85 7.84
N LYS A 4 24.85 2.31 7.38
CA LYS A 4 25.03 1.14 6.52
C LYS A 4 24.65 -0.20 7.20
N ASP A 5 23.95 -0.14 8.33
CA ASP A 5 23.23 -1.30 8.87
C ASP A 5 21.95 -1.59 8.06
N GLU A 6 21.67 -0.70 7.09
CA GLU A 6 21.01 -0.88 5.80
C GLU A 6 21.35 -2.22 5.11
N ILE A 7 20.31 -3.03 4.91
CA ILE A 7 20.19 -4.17 3.98
C ILE A 7 20.88 -5.47 4.41
N VAL A 8 20.18 -6.28 5.20
CA VAL A 8 20.48 -7.72 5.32
C VAL A 8 20.03 -8.39 4.01
N ASN A 9 20.93 -8.40 3.02
CA ASN A 9 20.71 -8.99 1.71
C ASN A 9 20.27 -10.46 1.88
N GLY A 10 18.98 -10.73 1.67
CA GLY A 10 18.40 -12.09 1.69
C GLY A 10 16.92 -12.14 2.07
N ASN A 11 16.44 -11.21 2.90
CA ASN A 11 15.03 -11.16 3.33
C ASN A 11 14.26 -10.07 2.59
N MET A 12 13.03 -10.37 2.15
CA MET A 12 12.15 -9.42 1.45
C MET A 12 11.73 -8.24 2.35
N VAL A 13 11.83 -8.40 3.68
CA VAL A 13 11.36 -7.44 4.68
C VAL A 13 12.25 -7.52 5.93
N ASN A 14 12.47 -6.38 6.61
CA ASN A 14 13.36 -6.27 7.76
C ASN A 14 12.69 -6.56 9.12
N THR A 15 11.37 -6.35 9.24
CA THR A 15 10.62 -6.56 10.49
C THR A 15 9.27 -7.22 10.25
N PHE A 16 8.68 -7.80 11.30
CA PHE A 16 7.33 -8.38 11.21
C PHE A 16 6.25 -7.32 10.97
N GLU A 17 6.42 -6.11 11.51
CA GLU A 17 5.49 -5.01 11.28
C GLU A 17 5.51 -4.54 9.82
N ASP A 18 6.70 -4.47 9.21
CA ASP A 18 6.83 -4.17 7.78
C ASP A 18 6.17 -5.27 6.92
N LEU A 19 6.19 -6.54 7.37
CA LEU A 19 5.58 -7.65 6.64
C LEU A 19 4.04 -7.54 6.67
N LYS A 20 3.46 -7.20 7.82
CA LYS A 20 2.02 -6.91 7.93
C LYS A 20 1.63 -5.74 7.04
N LEU A 21 2.45 -4.69 7.05
CA LEU A 21 2.19 -3.49 6.27
C LEU A 21 2.22 -3.77 4.76
N LEU A 22 3.16 -4.62 4.32
CA LEU A 22 3.25 -5.10 2.94
C LEU A 22 2.02 -5.95 2.58
N GLY A 23 1.60 -6.88 3.45
CA GLY A 23 0.39 -7.68 3.22
C GLY A 23 -0.86 -6.81 2.99
N LYS A 24 -1.06 -5.80 3.84
CA LYS A 24 -2.13 -4.80 3.67
C LYS A 24 -2.05 -4.05 2.34
N GLN A 25 -0.84 -3.75 1.86
CA GLN A 25 -0.66 -3.12 0.54
C GLN A 25 -1.08 -4.06 -0.59
N MET A 26 -0.65 -5.32 -0.55
CA MET A 26 -0.96 -6.29 -1.61
C MET A 26 -2.46 -6.57 -1.72
N GLU A 27 -3.17 -6.54 -0.58
CA GLU A 27 -4.62 -6.77 -0.52
C GLU A 27 -5.44 -5.48 -0.69
N HIS A 28 -4.82 -4.31 -0.88
CA HIS A 28 -5.47 -3.00 -0.96
C HIS A 28 -6.36 -2.66 0.25
N LEU A 29 -6.01 -3.16 1.45
CA LEU A 29 -6.79 -3.02 2.69
C LEU A 29 -6.31 -1.85 3.57
N ARG A 30 -5.83 -0.76 2.98
CA ARG A 30 -5.38 0.40 3.76
C ARG A 30 -6.50 1.40 3.96
N ASP A 31 -6.71 1.76 5.23
CA ASP A 31 -7.64 2.83 5.59
C ASP A 31 -7.03 4.21 5.30
N GLU A 32 -7.89 5.22 5.16
CA GLU A 32 -7.51 6.61 4.89
C GLU A 32 -6.48 7.14 5.90
N GLN A 33 -6.66 6.83 7.19
CA GLN A 33 -5.72 7.20 8.26
C GLN A 33 -4.31 6.62 8.03
N GLN A 34 -4.22 5.37 7.57
CA GLN A 34 -2.93 4.70 7.32
C GLN A 34 -2.24 5.26 6.07
N LEU A 35 -3.01 5.76 5.11
CA LEU A 35 -2.48 6.45 3.94
C LEU A 35 -1.92 7.81 4.33
N GLU A 36 -2.62 8.58 5.17
CA GLU A 36 -2.15 9.86 5.72
C GLU A 36 -0.86 9.71 6.53
N GLU A 37 -0.79 8.75 7.47
CA GLU A 37 0.40 8.47 8.28
C GLU A 37 1.66 8.21 7.42
N HIS A 38 1.46 7.58 6.26
CA HIS A 38 2.53 7.25 5.33
C HIS A 38 2.69 8.26 4.18
N ASN A 39 2.01 9.41 4.23
CA ASN A 39 1.97 10.43 3.17
C ASN A 39 1.66 9.84 1.78
N ARG A 40 0.69 8.93 1.72
CA ARG A 40 0.20 8.29 0.49
C ARG A 40 -1.24 8.71 0.21
N ILE A 41 -1.63 8.61 -1.05
CA ILE A 41 -2.99 8.88 -1.54
C ILE A 41 -3.58 7.53 -1.96
N PRO A 42 -4.89 7.29 -1.78
CA PRO A 42 -5.52 6.08 -2.29
C PRO A 42 -5.35 5.99 -3.81
N ASP A 43 -5.17 4.77 -4.31
CA ASP A 43 -5.13 4.54 -5.74
C ASP A 43 -6.50 4.84 -6.37
N PRO A 44 -6.56 5.41 -7.58
CA PRO A 44 -7.83 5.67 -8.25
C PRO A 44 -8.64 4.38 -8.38
N GLN A 45 -9.89 4.42 -7.91
CA GLN A 45 -10.80 3.30 -8.09
C GLN A 45 -11.07 3.08 -9.58
N GLN A 46 -10.73 1.90 -10.08
CA GLN A 46 -11.09 1.50 -11.44
C GLN A 46 -12.55 1.06 -11.42
N PHE A 47 -13.38 1.71 -12.23
CA PHE A 47 -14.74 1.26 -12.50
C PHE A 47 -14.68 0.34 -13.71
N ASP A 48 -15.22 -0.87 -13.60
CA ASP A 48 -15.51 -1.66 -14.80
C ASP A 48 -16.44 -0.83 -15.69
N ASN A 49 -16.26 -0.88 -17.01
CA ASN A 49 -16.96 -0.05 -18.01
C ASN A 49 -18.50 -0.23 -18.04
N GLU A 50 -19.11 -0.89 -17.05
CA GLU A 50 -20.53 -1.17 -16.93
C GLU A 50 -21.34 -0.01 -16.31
N GLU A 51 -20.71 1.00 -15.69
CA GLU A 51 -21.41 2.21 -15.17
C GLU A 51 -21.84 3.23 -16.25
N LYS A 52 -22.00 2.82 -17.52
CA LYS A 52 -22.58 3.69 -18.57
C LYS A 52 -24.10 3.61 -18.68
N LEU A 53 -24.79 2.84 -17.86
CA LEU A 53 -26.22 2.57 -18.01
C LEU A 53 -27.07 2.96 -16.82
N GLU A 54 -26.88 4.13 -16.20
CA GLU A 54 -27.91 4.59 -15.26
C GLU A 54 -28.01 6.11 -15.10
N LYS A 55 -28.25 6.84 -16.21
CA LYS A 55 -29.04 8.09 -16.19
C LYS A 55 -29.84 8.21 -17.50
N LYS A 56 -31.12 7.81 -17.46
CA LYS A 56 -32.16 8.20 -18.42
C LYS A 56 -33.20 9.03 -17.68
#